data_AF-A0A0F9DZL3-F1
#
_entry.id   AF-A0A0F9DZL3-F1
#
_cell.length_a   1.000
_cell.length_b   1.000
_cell.length_c   1.000
_cell.angle_alpha   90.00
_cell.angle_beta   90.00
_cell.angle_gamma   90.00
#
_symmetry.space_group_name_H-M   'P 1'
#
loop_
_entity.id
_entity.type
_entity.pdbx_description
1 polymer ?
#
loop_
_entity_poly.entity_id
_entity_poly.type
_entity_poly.pdbx_seq_one_letter_code
_entity_poly.pdbx_strand_id
1 'polypeptide(L)'
;MIKEERFNSLLYIINSLPFTPYHFGPGLLIALLFLSFIDFPTFLIASVIVDIEPFLVLTFNLNYPLHGFLHSFLGGTIIALILAVIMTKIREYFTPIMSFFKIEQKISFKKILFASLLGIYIHILLDSPIYTDIRPFFPLDFNPFYRTTSLSGLLETICVWCFLAGIIVYIIRLIIYAIKNRNEKNNSDENNTPNLEHRTII
;
A
#
# COMPACT_ATOMS: atom_id res chain seq x y z
N MET A 1 -20.44 -0.34 -36.36
CA MET A 1 -19.69 0.93 -36.22
C MET A 1 -19.77 1.53 -34.82
N ILE A 2 -20.80 2.28 -34.41
CA ILE A 2 -20.78 3.04 -33.12
C ILE A 2 -20.63 2.14 -31.87
N LYS A 3 -21.21 0.93 -31.87
CA LYS A 3 -21.14 -0.02 -30.73
C LYS A 3 -19.78 -0.71 -30.61
N GLU A 4 -19.06 -0.81 -31.72
CA GLU A 4 -17.79 -1.51 -31.87
C GLU A 4 -16.63 -0.59 -31.49
N GLU A 5 -16.72 0.70 -31.87
CA GLU A 5 -15.84 1.75 -31.33
C GLU A 5 -15.99 1.87 -29.82
N ARG A 6 -17.21 1.89 -29.27
CA ARG A 6 -17.42 1.93 -27.81
C ARG A 6 -16.85 0.70 -27.09
N PHE A 7 -16.94 -0.48 -27.69
CA PHE A 7 -16.39 -1.71 -27.13
C PHE A 7 -14.85 -1.73 -27.19
N ASN A 8 -14.26 -1.30 -28.31
CA ASN A 8 -12.82 -1.16 -28.44
C ASN A 8 -12.26 -0.04 -27.54
N SER A 9 -12.99 1.05 -27.34
CA SER A 9 -12.63 2.05 -26.33
C SER A 9 -12.81 1.51 -24.92
N LEU A 10 -13.79 0.65 -24.64
CA LEU A 10 -13.91 -0.01 -23.33
C LEU A 10 -12.76 -0.99 -23.09
N LEU A 11 -12.37 -1.78 -24.08
CA LEU A 11 -11.22 -2.69 -24.02
C LEU A 11 -9.90 -1.95 -23.94
N TYR A 12 -9.74 -0.83 -24.66
CA TYR A 12 -8.61 0.07 -24.53
C TYR A 12 -8.59 0.71 -23.15
N ILE A 13 -9.73 1.16 -22.63
CA ILE A 13 -9.85 1.65 -21.26
C ILE A 13 -9.45 0.55 -20.30
N ILE A 14 -10.01 -0.67 -20.39
CA ILE A 14 -9.71 -1.83 -19.52
C ILE A 14 -8.24 -2.23 -19.56
N ASN A 15 -7.63 -2.30 -20.75
CA ASN A 15 -6.20 -2.63 -20.91
C ASN A 15 -5.27 -1.45 -20.57
N SER A 16 -5.80 -0.22 -20.57
CA SER A 16 -5.08 1.01 -20.18
C SER A 16 -5.52 1.51 -18.81
N LEU A 17 -6.32 0.74 -18.04
CA LEU A 17 -6.79 1.15 -16.71
C LEU A 17 -5.52 1.17 -15.85
N PRO A 18 -5.00 2.34 -15.46
CA PRO A 18 -3.90 2.47 -14.51
C PRO A 18 -4.40 2.20 -13.08
N PHE A 19 -5.64 1.71 -12.93
CA PHE A 19 -6.33 1.59 -11.66
C PHE A 19 -5.97 0.26 -11.00
N THR A 20 -4.83 0.29 -10.31
CA THR A 20 -4.52 -0.46 -9.08
C THR A 20 -5.49 -1.60 -8.75
N PRO A 21 -5.09 -2.82 -9.07
CA PRO A 21 -4.65 -3.71 -7.99
C PRO A 21 -3.14 -4.01 -8.06
N TYR A 22 -2.43 -3.57 -9.09
CA TYR A 22 -1.01 -3.93 -9.28
C TYR A 22 -0.09 -3.22 -8.27
N HIS A 23 -0.12 -1.89 -8.15
CA HIS A 23 0.72 -1.19 -7.15
C HIS A 23 0.34 -1.51 -5.69
N PHE A 24 -0.87 -2.03 -5.47
CA PHE A 24 -1.27 -2.54 -4.16
C PHE A 24 -0.43 -3.75 -3.73
N GLY A 25 0.10 -4.54 -4.67
CA GLY A 25 0.94 -5.70 -4.36
C GLY A 25 2.23 -5.33 -3.64
N PRO A 26 3.13 -4.53 -4.24
CA PRO A 26 4.32 -4.02 -3.58
C PRO A 26 3.96 -3.21 -2.34
N GLY A 27 2.88 -2.42 -2.40
CA GLY A 27 2.32 -1.67 -1.26
C GLY A 27 2.07 -2.57 -0.05
N LEU A 28 1.27 -3.62 -0.24
CA LEU A 28 0.89 -4.58 0.80
C LEU A 28 2.11 -5.32 1.36
N LEU A 29 2.97 -5.85 0.49
CA LEU A 29 4.15 -6.61 0.91
C LEU A 29 5.08 -5.76 1.77
N ILE A 30 5.44 -4.57 1.28
CA ILE A 30 6.35 -3.66 1.99
C ILE A 30 5.70 -3.20 3.30
N ALA A 31 4.41 -2.84 3.29
CA ALA A 31 3.69 -2.44 4.50
C ALA A 31 3.74 -3.53 5.58
N LEU A 32 3.50 -4.80 5.21
CA LEU A 32 3.50 -5.94 6.12
C LEU A 32 4.89 -6.30 6.64
N LEU A 33 5.94 -6.13 5.82
CA LEU A 33 7.32 -6.37 6.26
C LEU A 33 7.81 -5.28 7.21
N PHE A 34 7.41 -4.02 6.97
CA PHE A 34 7.91 -2.86 7.71
C PHE A 34 6.91 -2.27 8.72
N LEU A 35 5.93 -3.05 9.22
CA LEU A 35 4.94 -2.63 10.23
C LEU A 35 5.54 -1.89 11.46
N SER A 36 6.78 -2.21 11.84
CA SER A 36 7.44 -1.55 12.97
C SER A 36 7.87 -0.11 12.64
N PHE A 37 8.11 0.22 11.38
CA PHE A 37 8.72 1.48 10.93
C PHE A 37 7.73 2.44 10.26
N ILE A 38 6.71 1.92 9.57
CA ILE A 38 5.73 2.72 8.82
C ILE A 38 4.32 2.54 9.36
N ASP A 39 3.48 3.56 9.20
CA ASP A 39 2.06 3.43 9.44
C ASP A 39 1.38 2.70 8.28
N PHE A 40 0.84 1.52 8.55
CA PHE A 40 0.32 0.60 7.54
C PHE A 40 -0.81 1.20 6.68
N PRO A 41 -1.91 1.74 7.24
CA PRO A 41 -2.99 2.27 6.41
C PRO A 41 -2.54 3.51 5.64
N THR A 42 -1.69 4.37 6.23
CA THR A 42 -1.13 5.51 5.49
C THR A 42 -0.30 5.05 4.30
N PHE A 43 0.54 4.03 4.47
CA PHE A 43 1.37 3.50 3.39
C PHE A 43 0.53 2.93 2.25
N LEU A 44 -0.51 2.14 2.56
CA LEU A 44 -1.41 1.59 1.55
C LEU A 44 -2.13 2.69 0.76
N ILE A 45 -2.62 3.73 1.42
CA ILE A 45 -3.26 4.87 0.76
C ILE A 45 -2.24 5.62 -0.11
N ALA A 46 -1.03 5.85 0.42
CA ALA A 46 0.05 6.54 -0.29
C ALA A 46 0.47 5.79 -1.56
N SER A 47 0.42 4.45 -1.56
CA SER A 47 0.74 3.62 -2.73
C SER A 47 -0.28 3.69 -3.86
N VAL A 48 -1.41 4.40 -3.71
CA VAL A 48 -2.46 4.49 -4.75
C VAL A 48 -3.02 5.91 -4.94
N ILE A 49 -2.72 6.85 -4.04
CA ILE A 49 -3.35 8.18 -4.04
C ILE A 49 -2.98 9.02 -5.27
N VAL A 50 -1.80 8.82 -5.84
CA VAL A 50 -1.35 9.60 -7.02
C VAL A 50 -2.12 9.24 -8.28
N ASP A 51 -2.72 8.04 -8.35
CA ASP A 51 -3.60 7.61 -9.45
C ASP A 51 -4.88 8.45 -9.57
N ILE A 52 -5.19 9.28 -8.58
CA ILE A 52 -6.28 10.27 -8.69
C ILE A 52 -6.03 11.20 -9.89
N GLU A 53 -4.77 11.51 -10.23
CA GLU A 53 -4.45 12.33 -11.40
C GLU A 53 -4.91 11.67 -12.71
N PRO A 54 -4.41 10.49 -13.13
CA PRO A 54 -4.89 9.82 -14.33
C PRO A 54 -6.38 9.48 -14.26
N PHE A 55 -6.93 9.19 -13.07
CA PHE A 55 -8.37 9.02 -12.86
C PHE A 55 -9.18 10.22 -13.33
N LEU A 56 -8.82 11.41 -12.89
CA LEU A 56 -9.53 12.63 -13.22
C LEU A 56 -9.37 12.98 -14.70
N VAL A 57 -8.17 12.78 -15.27
CA VAL A 57 -7.91 13.03 -16.69
C VAL A 57 -8.80 12.18 -17.59
N LEU A 58 -8.87 10.87 -17.31
CA LEU A 58 -9.71 9.95 -18.07
C LEU A 58 -11.20 10.21 -17.84
N THR A 59 -11.61 10.48 -16.60
CA THR A 59 -13.02 10.67 -16.25
C THR A 59 -13.61 11.94 -16.85
N PHE A 60 -12.83 13.02 -16.86
CA PHE A 60 -13.28 14.33 -17.35
C PHE A 60 -12.75 14.67 -18.75
N ASN A 61 -12.01 13.77 -19.39
CA ASN A 61 -11.40 13.95 -20.70
C ASN A 61 -10.63 15.28 -20.79
N LEU A 62 -9.78 15.52 -19.80
CA LEU A 62 -9.06 16.79 -19.64
C LEU A 62 -7.95 16.92 -20.69
N ASN A 63 -7.70 18.15 -21.15
CA ASN A 63 -6.52 18.47 -21.95
C ASN A 63 -5.29 18.63 -21.04
N TYR A 64 -4.89 17.52 -20.41
CA TYR A 64 -3.80 17.41 -19.45
C TYR A 64 -3.10 16.05 -19.63
N PRO A 65 -1.77 15.93 -19.42
CA PRO A 65 -1.07 14.64 -19.50
C PRO A 65 -1.73 13.59 -18.59
N LEU A 66 -1.68 12.31 -18.97
CA LEU A 66 -2.30 11.26 -18.14
C LEU A 66 -1.60 11.18 -16.78
N HIS A 67 -0.26 11.23 -16.78
CA HIS A 67 0.57 11.36 -15.59
C HIS A 67 1.31 12.70 -15.66
N GLY A 68 0.86 13.64 -14.85
CA GLY A 68 1.35 15.02 -14.85
C GLY A 68 2.15 15.35 -13.59
N PHE A 69 1.81 16.47 -12.98
CA PHE A 69 2.48 17.02 -11.81
C PHE A 69 2.49 16.06 -10.60
N LEU A 70 1.41 15.31 -10.35
CA LEU A 70 1.37 14.41 -9.17
C LEU A 70 2.34 13.23 -9.31
N HIS A 71 2.66 12.82 -10.55
CA HIS A 71 3.67 11.81 -10.86
C HIS A 71 5.10 12.36 -10.95
N SER A 72 5.38 13.46 -10.25
CA SER A 72 6.74 13.98 -10.01
C SER A 72 7.11 13.87 -8.54
N PHE A 73 8.40 13.77 -8.19
CA PHE A 73 8.81 13.77 -6.79
C PHE A 73 8.39 15.05 -6.06
N LEU A 74 8.37 16.18 -6.77
CA LEU A 74 7.92 17.46 -6.23
C LEU A 74 6.41 17.44 -5.90
N GLY A 75 5.56 17.10 -6.88
CA GLY A 75 4.12 17.00 -6.68
C GLY A 75 3.74 15.89 -5.69
N GLY A 76 4.42 14.75 -5.79
CA GLY A 76 4.31 13.63 -4.85
C GLY A 76 4.68 14.03 -3.41
N THR A 77 5.71 14.86 -3.20
CA THR A 77 6.04 15.38 -1.87
C THR A 77 4.90 16.23 -1.31
N ILE A 78 4.32 17.11 -2.13
CA ILE A 78 3.22 17.98 -1.71
C ILE A 78 2.02 17.12 -1.27
N ILE A 79 1.65 16.13 -2.09
CA ILE A 79 0.56 15.19 -1.74
C ILE A 79 0.92 14.36 -0.51
N ALA A 80 2.16 13.92 -0.35
CA ALA A 80 2.60 13.16 0.82
C ALA A 80 2.47 13.95 2.13
N LEU A 81 2.79 15.25 2.10
CA LEU A 81 2.65 16.14 3.25
C LEU A 81 1.17 16.38 3.58
N ILE A 82 0.33 16.64 2.57
CA ILE A 82 -1.12 16.78 2.73
C ILE A 82 -1.71 15.49 3.32
N LEU A 83 -1.35 14.34 2.75
CA LEU A 83 -1.79 13.03 3.22
C LEU A 83 -1.35 12.78 4.67
N ALA A 84 -0.12 13.14 5.04
CA ALA A 84 0.35 12.97 6.41
C ALA A 84 -0.47 13.78 7.42
N VAL A 85 -0.82 15.03 7.08
CA VAL A 85 -1.67 15.88 7.92
C VAL A 85 -3.08 15.31 8.04
N ILE A 86 -3.67 14.87 6.93
CA ILE A 86 -5.00 14.24 6.92
C ILE A 86 -5.00 12.96 7.76
N MET A 87 -4.04 12.06 7.51
CA MET A 87 -3.91 10.79 8.22
C MET A 87 -3.71 11.00 9.71
N THR A 88 -2.95 12.01 10.14
CA THR A 88 -2.79 12.31 11.58
C THR A 88 -4.14 12.59 12.27
N LYS A 89 -5.12 13.14 11.55
CA LYS A 89 -6.46 13.41 12.08
C LYS A 89 -7.40 12.22 12.00
N ILE A 90 -7.28 11.39 10.97
CA ILE A 90 -8.23 10.29 10.69
C ILE A 90 -7.71 8.91 11.09
N ARG A 91 -6.43 8.77 11.46
CA ARG A 91 -5.78 7.48 11.69
C ARG A 91 -6.44 6.67 12.80
N GLU A 92 -7.01 7.32 13.81
CA GLU A 92 -7.71 6.66 14.91
C GLU A 92 -8.93 5.85 14.41
N TYR A 93 -9.62 6.31 13.38
CA TYR A 93 -10.76 5.61 12.77
C TYR A 93 -10.36 4.28 12.11
N PHE A 94 -9.09 4.10 11.75
CA PHE A 94 -8.58 2.83 11.21
C PHE A 94 -8.23 1.83 12.31
N THR A 95 -8.15 2.23 13.59
CA THR A 95 -7.75 1.34 14.70
C THR A 95 -8.62 0.08 14.83
N PRO A 96 -9.96 0.12 14.71
CA PRO A 96 -10.79 -1.09 14.74
C PRO A 96 -10.46 -2.06 13.61
N ILE A 97 -10.22 -1.54 12.40
CA ILE A 97 -9.84 -2.33 11.22
C ILE A 97 -8.48 -3.00 11.47
N MET A 98 -7.49 -2.23 11.95
CA MET A 98 -6.17 -2.75 12.28
C MET A 98 -6.22 -3.86 13.35
N SER A 99 -7.11 -3.72 14.33
CA SER A 99 -7.31 -4.72 15.40
C SER A 99 -8.02 -5.97 14.90
N PHE A 100 -8.97 -5.82 13.97
CA PHE A 100 -9.61 -6.95 13.30
C PHE A 100 -8.58 -7.80 12.53
N PHE A 101 -7.65 -7.16 11.83
CA PHE A 101 -6.58 -7.82 11.08
C PHE A 101 -5.33 -8.18 11.93
N LYS A 102 -5.34 -7.98 13.26
CA LYS A 102 -4.21 -8.31 14.16
C LYS A 102 -2.88 -7.66 13.77
N ILE A 103 -2.95 -6.42 13.28
CA ILE A 103 -1.83 -5.61 12.84
C ILE A 103 -1.78 -4.29 13.62
N GLU A 104 -2.16 -4.30 14.89
CA GLU A 104 -2.22 -3.09 15.72
C GLU A 104 -0.89 -2.32 15.74
N GLN A 105 -0.96 -1.00 15.56
CA GLN A 105 0.21 -0.12 15.54
C GLN A 105 -0.03 1.09 16.44
N LYS A 106 1.02 1.53 17.12
CA LYS A 106 1.01 2.83 17.81
C LYS A 106 1.02 3.94 16.77
N ILE A 107 0.07 4.88 16.90
CA ILE A 107 -0.03 6.05 16.05
C ILE A 107 1.17 6.97 16.33
N SER A 108 1.84 7.41 15.26
CA SER A 108 3.00 8.30 15.35
C SER A 108 3.07 9.14 14.10
N PHE A 109 3.13 10.47 14.26
CA PHE A 109 3.28 11.39 13.14
C PHE A 109 4.49 11.06 12.27
N LYS A 110 5.63 10.69 12.89
CA LYS A 110 6.85 10.31 12.15
C LYS A 110 6.61 9.09 11.25
N LYS A 111 5.89 8.08 11.74
CA LYS A 111 5.55 6.88 10.96
C LYS A 111 4.56 7.17 9.84
N ILE A 112 3.60 8.06 10.09
CA ILE A 112 2.63 8.52 9.09
C ILE A 112 3.34 9.29 7.97
N LEU A 113 4.17 10.27 8.32
CA LEU A 113 4.93 11.06 7.35
C LEU A 113 5.90 10.19 6.53
N PHE A 114 6.60 9.27 7.20
CA PHE A 114 7.51 8.37 6.49
C PHE A 114 6.75 7.40 5.58
N ALA A 115 5.61 6.88 6.02
CA ALA A 115 4.74 6.04 5.21
C ALA A 115 4.18 6.78 3.98
N SER A 116 3.77 8.04 4.13
CA SER A 116 3.21 8.81 3.03
C SER A 116 4.25 9.12 1.95
N LEU A 117 5.44 9.57 2.36
CA LEU A 117 6.55 9.84 1.44
C LEU A 117 7.00 8.56 0.73
N LEU A 118 7.24 7.49 1.50
CA LEU A 118 7.78 6.24 0.95
C LEU A 118 6.78 5.58 -0.01
N GLY A 119 5.49 5.54 0.34
CA GLY A 119 4.46 4.93 -0.50
C GLY A 119 4.31 5.65 -1.84
N ILE A 120 4.25 6.99 -1.82
CA ILE A 120 4.14 7.80 -3.04
C ILE A 120 5.40 7.71 -3.89
N TYR A 121 6.59 7.76 -3.29
CA TYR A 121 7.84 7.66 -4.06
C TYR A 121 8.02 6.30 -4.70
N ILE A 122 7.68 5.21 -3.99
CA ILE A 122 7.70 3.88 -4.56
C ILE A 122 6.71 3.80 -5.73
N HIS A 123 5.51 4.36 -5.59
CA HIS A 123 4.55 4.39 -6.68
C HIS A 123 5.12 5.11 -7.92
N ILE A 124 5.62 6.35 -7.75
CA ILE A 124 6.21 7.12 -8.85
C ILE A 124 7.37 6.34 -9.50
N LEU A 125 8.22 5.69 -8.70
CA LEU A 125 9.33 4.88 -9.20
C LEU A 125 8.88 3.60 -9.93
N LEU A 126 7.74 3.02 -9.57
CA LEU A 126 7.16 1.86 -10.26
C LEU A 126 6.59 2.27 -11.62
N ASP A 127 6.00 3.45 -11.71
CA ASP A 127 5.41 3.95 -12.94
C ASP A 127 6.41 4.58 -13.91
N SER A 128 7.48 5.19 -13.39
CA SER A 128 8.46 5.91 -14.21
C SER A 128 9.09 5.07 -15.35
N PRO A 129 9.36 3.76 -15.19
CA PRO A 129 9.84 2.93 -16.29
C PRO A 129 8.79 2.62 -17.37
N ILE A 130 7.50 2.69 -17.02
CA ILE A 130 6.38 2.22 -17.85
C ILE A 130 5.88 3.34 -18.76
N TYR A 131 5.59 4.51 -18.18
CA TYR A 131 4.88 5.57 -18.86
C TYR A 131 5.82 6.63 -19.44
N THR A 132 5.55 7.04 -20.68
CA THR A 132 6.37 8.02 -21.42
C THR A 132 6.13 9.46 -20.98
N ASP A 133 4.97 9.75 -20.41
CA ASP A 133 4.56 11.10 -20.02
C ASP A 133 4.98 11.49 -18.60
N ILE A 134 5.44 10.53 -17.79
CA ILE A 134 5.94 10.78 -16.44
C ILE A 134 7.26 11.54 -16.46
N ARG A 135 7.31 12.60 -15.64
CA ARG A 135 8.48 13.49 -15.44
C ARG A 135 8.87 13.51 -13.96
N PRO A 136 9.67 12.55 -13.47
CA PRO A 136 9.95 12.39 -12.03
C PRO A 136 10.62 13.63 -11.42
N PHE A 137 11.43 14.33 -12.21
CA PHE A 137 12.20 15.52 -11.81
C PHE A 137 11.62 16.83 -12.35
N PHE A 138 10.30 16.89 -12.57
CA PHE A 138 9.60 18.12 -12.93
C PHE A 138 10.09 19.31 -12.08
N PRO A 139 10.43 20.48 -12.68
CA PRO A 139 10.09 20.92 -14.04
C PRO A 139 11.05 20.46 -15.15
N LEU A 140 12.06 19.63 -14.84
CA LEU A 140 12.92 19.07 -15.87
C LEU A 140 12.11 18.10 -16.74
N ASP A 141 12.17 18.31 -18.05
CA ASP A 141 11.44 17.52 -19.05
C ASP A 141 12.22 16.27 -19.47
N PHE A 142 12.52 15.40 -18.50
CA PHE A 142 13.14 14.10 -18.80
C PHE A 142 12.80 13.06 -17.72
N ASN A 143 12.88 11.79 -18.11
CA ASN A 143 12.70 10.64 -17.24
C ASN A 143 13.91 9.69 -17.35
N PRO A 144 14.80 9.64 -16.34
CA PRO A 144 15.97 8.75 -16.39
C PRO A 144 15.63 7.28 -16.16
N PHE A 145 14.44 6.98 -15.65
CA PHE A 145 14.01 5.61 -15.34
C PHE A 145 13.27 4.95 -16.49
N TYR A 146 12.87 5.74 -17.50
CA TYR A 146 12.15 5.24 -18.67
C TYR A 146 12.96 4.17 -19.40
N ARG A 147 12.34 3.01 -19.64
CA ARG A 147 12.93 1.88 -20.40
C ARG A 147 11.87 1.33 -21.36
N THR A 148 12.27 1.00 -22.59
CA THR A 148 11.32 0.58 -23.63
C THR A 148 10.66 -0.77 -23.36
N THR A 149 9.33 -0.78 -23.47
CA THR A 149 8.32 -1.82 -23.83
C THR A 149 8.40 -3.27 -23.34
N SER A 150 9.53 -3.85 -22.94
CA SER A 150 9.57 -5.23 -22.40
C SER A 150 9.40 -5.30 -20.88
N LEU A 151 9.46 -4.16 -20.18
CA LEU A 151 9.36 -4.11 -18.71
C LEU A 151 7.92 -3.99 -18.19
N SER A 152 6.96 -3.50 -18.97
CA SER A 152 5.58 -3.29 -18.48
C SER A 152 4.96 -4.60 -17.98
N GLY A 153 4.98 -5.66 -18.80
CA GLY A 153 4.47 -6.98 -18.40
C GLY A 153 5.28 -7.64 -17.27
N LEU A 154 6.58 -7.34 -17.16
CA LEU A 154 7.41 -7.82 -16.05
C LEU A 154 7.04 -7.13 -14.74
N LEU A 155 6.86 -5.80 -14.73
CA LEU A 155 6.47 -5.05 -13.55
C LEU A 155 5.06 -5.42 -13.07
N GLU A 156 4.14 -5.63 -14.00
CA GLU A 156 2.81 -6.15 -13.70
C GLU A 156 2.90 -7.53 -13.02
N THR A 157 3.72 -8.43 -13.56
CA THR A 157 3.96 -9.76 -12.99
C THR A 157 4.58 -9.66 -11.59
N ILE A 158 5.59 -8.80 -11.39
CA ILE A 158 6.20 -8.53 -10.08
C ILE A 158 5.16 -8.03 -9.10
N CYS A 159 4.28 -7.12 -9.51
CA CYS A 159 3.22 -6.59 -8.68
C CYS A 159 2.28 -7.69 -8.17
N VAL A 160 1.84 -8.60 -9.05
CA VAL A 160 1.03 -9.77 -8.69
C VAL A 160 1.76 -10.68 -7.71
N TRP A 161 3.04 -10.99 -7.96
CA TRP A 161 3.84 -11.81 -7.04
C TRP A 161 4.06 -11.13 -5.69
N CYS A 162 4.23 -9.81 -5.65
CA CYS A 162 4.30 -9.05 -4.41
C CYS A 162 2.98 -9.14 -3.63
N PHE A 163 1.83 -9.06 -4.32
CA PHE A 163 0.54 -9.23 -3.68
C PHE A 163 0.40 -10.63 -3.05
N LEU A 164 0.72 -11.69 -3.80
CA LEU A 164 0.71 -13.07 -3.29
C LEU A 164 1.67 -13.25 -2.11
N ALA A 165 2.88 -12.72 -2.22
CA ALA A 165 3.86 -12.74 -1.13
C ALA A 165 3.35 -11.98 0.10
N GLY A 166 2.67 -10.84 -0.08
CA GLY A 166 2.04 -10.08 0.98
C GLY A 166 1.00 -10.91 1.72
N ILE A 167 0.14 -11.64 1.00
CA ILE A 167 -0.83 -12.57 1.60
C ILE A 167 -0.11 -13.66 2.41
N ILE A 168 0.95 -14.26 1.89
CA ILE A 168 1.72 -15.29 2.59
C ILE A 168 2.32 -14.73 3.88
N VAL A 169 2.96 -13.55 3.82
CA VAL A 169 3.53 -12.87 5.01
C VAL A 169 2.44 -12.59 6.04
N TYR A 170 1.27 -12.14 5.61
CA TYR A 170 0.13 -11.90 6.49
C TYR A 170 -0.35 -13.19 7.19
N ILE A 171 -0.50 -14.30 6.44
CA ILE A 171 -0.89 -15.60 7.00
C ILE A 171 0.14 -16.09 8.03
N ILE A 172 1.44 -16.01 7.72
CA ILE A 172 2.50 -16.39 8.65
C ILE A 172 2.40 -15.58 9.95
N ARG A 173 2.16 -14.27 9.86
CA ARG A 173 1.97 -13.41 11.04
C ARG A 173 0.76 -13.84 11.87
N LEU A 174 -0.37 -14.16 11.24
CA LEU A 174 -1.55 -14.65 11.96
C LEU A 174 -1.28 -15.98 12.69
N ILE A 175 -0.53 -16.89 12.07
CA ILE A 175 -0.13 -18.16 12.70
C ILE A 175 0.74 -17.89 13.92
N ILE A 176 1.76 -17.03 13.79
CA ILE A 176 2.64 -16.65 14.91
C ILE A 176 1.83 -16.00 16.05
N TYR A 177 0.91 -15.09 15.72
CA TYR A 177 0.02 -14.46 16.69
C TYR A 177 -0.84 -15.50 17.44
N ALA A 178 -1.43 -16.46 16.71
CA ALA A 178 -2.26 -17.51 17.30
C ALA A 178 -1.47 -18.43 18.24
N ILE A 179 -0.24 -18.81 17.86
CA ILE A 179 0.65 -19.64 18.70
C ILE A 179 1.01 -18.87 19.98
N LYS A 180 1.41 -17.60 19.86
CA LYS A 180 1.77 -16.77 21.02
C LYS A 180 0.62 -16.65 22.01
N ASN A 181 -0.59 -16.35 21.53
CA ASN A 181 -1.78 -16.20 22.36
C ASN A 181 -2.19 -17.51 23.06
N ARG A 182 -1.99 -18.67 22.41
CA ARG A 182 -2.21 -19.98 23.05
C ARG A 182 -1.22 -20.23 24.19
N ASN A 183 0.05 -19.93 23.98
CA ASN A 183 1.09 -20.12 25.00
C ASN A 183 0.87 -19.21 26.22
N GLU A 184 0.48 -17.95 25.99
CA GLU A 184 0.15 -17.02 27.08
C GLU A 184 -1.03 -17.52 27.92
N LYS A 185 -2.06 -18.08 27.28
CA LYS A 185 -3.20 -18.68 27.99
C LYS A 185 -2.79 -19.89 28.83
N ASN A 186 -2.03 -20.82 28.26
CA ASN A 186 -1.57 -22.02 28.98
C ASN A 186 -0.73 -21.66 30.21
N ASN A 187 0.19 -20.70 30.08
CA ASN A 187 0.99 -20.22 31.21
C ASN A 187 0.14 -19.54 32.30
N SER A 188 -0.92 -18.82 31.92
CA SER A 188 -1.84 -18.21 32.90
C SER A 188 -2.70 -19.24 33.63
N ASP A 189 -3.09 -20.32 32.96
CA ASP A 189 -3.86 -21.42 33.56
C ASP A 189 -2.97 -22.22 34.54
N GLU A 190 -1.72 -22.51 34.18
CA GLU A 190 -0.76 -23.20 35.06
C GLU A 190 -0.46 -22.39 36.33
N ASN A 191 -0.20 -21.08 36.22
CA ASN A 191 0.08 -20.22 37.38
C ASN A 191 -1.13 -19.99 38.29
N ASN A 192 -2.35 -20.21 37.81
CA ASN A 192 -3.59 -20.08 38.60
C ASN A 192 -4.10 -21.42 39.15
N THR A 193 -3.44 -22.55 38.87
CA THR A 193 -3.78 -23.80 39.55
C THR A 193 -3.38 -23.71 41.04
N PRO A 194 -4.34 -23.78 41.98
CA PRO A 194 -4.01 -23.76 43.39
C PRO A 194 -3.17 -25.00 43.72
N ASN A 195 -2.02 -24.78 44.34
CA ASN A 195 -1.12 -25.83 44.80
C ASN A 195 -1.85 -26.70 45.84
N LEU A 196 -2.53 -27.75 45.38
CA LEU A 196 -3.28 -28.70 46.22
C LEU A 196 -2.36 -29.69 46.94
N GLU A 197 -1.04 -29.61 46.76
CA GLU A 197 -0.06 -30.39 47.51
C GLU A 197 0.28 -29.75 48.86
N HIS A 198 -0.69 -29.62 49.76
CA HIS A 198 -0.46 -29.73 51.22
C HIS A 198 -1.79 -29.77 52.01
N ARG A 199 -2.62 -30.78 51.75
CA ARG A 199 -3.61 -31.23 52.75
C ARG A 199 -3.59 -32.76 52.88
N THR A 200 -2.42 -33.28 53.26
CA THR A 200 -2.31 -34.58 53.92
C THR A 200 -1.71 -34.33 55.30
N ILE A 201 -2.53 -33.85 56.26
CA ILE A 201 -2.20 -33.94 57.68
C ILE A 201 -3.50 -34.21 58.46
N ILE A 202 -3.58 -35.48 58.89
CA ILE A 202 -4.35 -36.10 59.99
C ILE A 202 -5.85 -36.35 59.74
#